data_AF-A0A7V1JJW6-F1
#
_entry.id   AF-A0A7V1JJW6-F1
#
_cell.length_a   1.000
_cell.length_b   1.000
_cell.length_c   1.000
_cell.angle_alpha   90.00
_cell.angle_beta   90.00
_cell.angle_gamma   90.00
#
_symmetry.space_group_name_H-M   'P 1'
#
loop_
_entity.id
_entity.type
_entity.pdbx_description
1 polymer ?
#
loop_
_entity_poly.entity_id
_entity_poly.type
_entity_poly.pdbx_seq_one_letter_code
_entity_poly.pdbx_strand_id
1 'polypeptide(L)'
;GVALVGEGREVIEVATTAVAMRDYARDELDAYVASGDPLDKAGAYAIQHPAFRPVASWRGCYANVVGLPLCHLVRALRVWRVVPPADACSEQGRGVPAACQTHTGQRCTVFRDILAVRASRHSSRR
;
A
#
# COMPACT_ATOMS: atom_id res chain seq x y z
N GLY A 1 -6.79 -3.68 2.90
CA GLY A 1 -7.46 -4.36 1.77
C GLY A 1 -8.09 -3.33 0.86
N VAL A 2 -8.52 -3.71 -0.33
CA VAL A 2 -9.24 -2.83 -1.27
C VAL A 2 -10.45 -3.56 -1.83
N ALA A 3 -11.58 -2.87 -1.93
CA ALA A 3 -12.81 -3.39 -2.51
C ALA A 3 -13.31 -2.43 -3.60
N LEU A 4 -13.68 -2.97 -4.76
CA LEU A 4 -14.40 -2.25 -5.81
C LEU A 4 -15.82 -2.79 -5.87
N VAL A 5 -16.80 -1.92 -5.66
CA VAL A 5 -18.23 -2.27 -5.58
C VAL A 5 -19.03 -1.41 -6.54
N GLY A 6 -19.94 -2.03 -7.30
CA GLY A 6 -20.78 -1.33 -8.27
C GLY A 6 -21.42 -2.30 -9.28
N GLU A 7 -22.53 -1.89 -9.90
CA GLU A 7 -23.29 -2.71 -10.84
C GLU A 7 -23.66 -4.12 -10.30
N GLY A 8 -23.90 -4.23 -8.99
CA GLY A 8 -24.19 -5.52 -8.34
C GLY A 8 -23.00 -6.48 -8.28
N ARG A 9 -21.78 -6.01 -8.55
CA ARG A 9 -20.53 -6.77 -8.50
C ARG A 9 -19.62 -6.22 -7.42
N GLU A 10 -18.80 -7.11 -6.89
CA GLU A 10 -17.77 -6.79 -5.90
C GLU A 10 -16.47 -7.52 -6.28
N VAL A 11 -15.33 -6.83 -6.16
CA VAL A 11 -13.99 -7.40 -6.27
C VAL A 11 -13.17 -6.95 -5.07
N ILE A 12 -12.70 -7.91 -4.29
CA ILE A 12 -11.92 -7.67 -3.07
C ILE A 12 -10.50 -8.19 -3.27
N GLU A 13 -9.53 -7.37 -2.91
CA GLU A 13 -8.13 -7.76 -2.80
C GLU A 13 -7.61 -7.49 -1.38
N VAL A 14 -6.85 -8.44 -0.86
CA VAL A 14 -6.21 -8.34 0.45
C VAL A 14 -4.70 -8.30 0.23
N ALA A 15 -4.04 -7.42 0.98
CA ALA A 15 -2.59 -7.25 0.93
C ALA A 15 -2.05 -7.23 2.36
N THR A 16 -0.98 -7.98 2.60
CA THR A 16 -0.30 -8.07 3.88
C THR A 16 1.15 -7.64 3.69
N THR A 17 1.63 -6.77 4.57
CA THR A 17 3.03 -6.35 4.61
C THR A 17 3.55 -6.55 6.01
N ALA A 18 4.63 -7.30 6.17
CA ALA A 18 5.31 -7.43 7.46
C ALA A 18 6.20 -6.19 7.67
N VAL A 19 6.11 -5.57 8.83
CA VAL A 19 6.87 -4.38 9.21
C VAL A 19 7.66 -4.70 10.47
N ALA A 20 8.98 -4.54 10.42
CA ALA A 20 9.85 -4.67 11.58
C ALA A 20 10.11 -3.28 12.14
N MET A 21 9.69 -3.07 13.39
CA MET A 21 9.97 -1.85 14.14
C MET A 21 11.46 -1.82 14.50
N ARG A 22 12.05 -0.62 14.58
CA ARG A 22 13.40 -0.46 15.12
C ARG A 22 13.38 -0.51 16.64
N ASP A 23 14.56 -0.65 17.23
CA ASP A 23 14.72 -0.42 18.66
C ASP A 23 14.65 1.08 18.95
N TYR A 24 13.91 1.44 19.99
CA TYR A 24 13.69 2.81 20.43
C TYR A 24 14.33 3.03 21.79
N ALA A 25 14.99 4.17 21.97
CA ALA A 25 15.33 4.64 23.31
C ALA A 25 14.06 5.18 23.99
N ARG A 26 14.02 5.13 25.33
CA ARG A 26 12.80 5.45 26.07
C ARG A 26 12.41 6.94 25.95
N ASP A 27 13.42 7.81 26.04
CA ASP A 27 13.31 9.25 25.86
C ASP A 27 12.73 9.64 24.50
N GLU A 28 13.13 8.93 23.45
CA GLU A 28 12.62 9.14 22.09
C GLU A 28 11.15 8.75 21.96
N LEU A 29 10.74 7.63 22.56
CA LEU A 29 9.32 7.23 22.60
C LEU A 29 8.48 8.25 23.34
N ASP A 30 8.96 8.71 24.49
CA ASP A 30 8.24 9.68 25.30
C ASP A 30 8.09 11.01 24.53
N ALA A 31 9.12 11.46 23.80
CA ALA A 31 9.05 12.64 22.92
C ALA A 31 8.06 12.46 21.76
N TYR A 32 8.02 11.27 21.14
CA TYR A 32 7.09 10.95 20.06
C TYR A 32 5.64 10.91 20.55
N VAL A 33 5.39 10.33 21.72
CA VAL A 33 4.05 10.33 22.35
C VAL A 33 3.62 11.75 22.71
N ALA A 34 4.54 12.55 23.25
CA ALA A 34 4.26 13.94 23.61
C ALA A 34 3.95 14.84 22.40
N SER A 35 4.36 14.48 21.18
CA SER A 35 4.03 15.27 19.97
C SER A 35 2.54 15.18 19.59
N GLY A 36 1.81 14.17 20.09
CA GLY A 36 0.40 13.93 19.73
C GLY A 36 0.20 13.32 18.34
N ASP A 37 1.24 13.28 17.49
CA ASP A 37 1.23 12.62 16.19
C ASP A 37 0.75 11.15 16.17
N PRO A 38 1.04 10.30 17.18
CA PRO A 38 0.58 8.91 17.15
C PRO A 38 -0.94 8.76 17.34
N LEU A 39 -1.64 9.77 17.85
CA LEU A 39 -3.02 9.61 18.33
C LEU A 39 -4.06 9.48 17.21
N ASP A 40 -3.75 9.95 16.00
CA ASP A 40 -4.63 9.87 14.83
C ASP A 40 -4.23 8.74 13.85
N LYS A 41 -3.41 7.79 14.31
CA LYS A 41 -2.84 6.74 13.46
C LYS A 41 -3.14 5.37 14.04
N ALA A 42 -3.79 4.50 13.26
CA ALA A 42 -4.00 3.12 13.66
C ALA A 42 -2.64 2.44 13.90
N GLY A 43 -2.43 1.89 15.11
CA GLY A 43 -1.14 1.34 15.54
C GLY A 43 -0.14 2.38 16.06
N ALA A 44 -0.54 3.64 16.21
CA ALA A 44 0.24 4.72 16.80
C ALA A 44 1.58 5.03 16.10
N TYR A 45 1.69 4.77 14.79
CA TYR A 45 2.89 5.14 14.02
C TYR A 45 2.57 5.52 12.57
N ALA A 46 3.43 6.33 11.95
CA ALA A 46 3.48 6.51 10.50
C ALA A 46 4.84 6.07 9.98
N ILE A 47 4.87 5.14 9.02
CA ILE A 47 6.11 4.73 8.33
C ILE A 47 6.81 5.92 7.63
N GLN A 48 6.06 6.96 7.30
CA GLN A 48 6.55 8.20 6.69
C GLN A 48 7.02 9.26 7.70
N HIS A 49 6.98 8.98 9.01
CA HIS A 49 7.28 9.99 10.01
C HIS A 49 8.76 10.44 9.90
N PRO A 50 9.04 11.71 9.56
CA PRO A 50 10.36 12.14 9.11
C PRO A 50 11.41 12.14 10.23
N ALA A 51 10.99 12.41 11.47
CA ALA A 51 11.86 12.41 12.65
C ALA A 51 11.93 11.03 13.32
N PHE A 52 10.80 10.54 13.86
CA PHE A 52 10.72 9.26 14.58
C PHE A 52 11.12 8.02 13.76
N ARG A 53 10.91 7.99 12.43
CA ARG A 53 11.33 6.89 11.53
C ARG A 53 11.16 5.50 12.17
N PRO A 54 9.92 5.08 12.46
CA PRO A 54 9.66 3.95 13.34
C PRO A 54 10.14 2.59 12.82
N VAL A 55 10.36 2.45 11.52
CA VAL A 55 10.51 1.15 10.86
C VAL A 55 11.96 0.86 10.53
N ALA A 56 12.47 -0.30 10.96
CA ALA A 56 13.79 -0.80 10.59
C ALA A 56 13.79 -1.44 9.19
N SER A 57 12.77 -2.24 8.89
CA SER A 57 12.59 -2.89 7.58
C SER A 57 11.16 -3.32 7.34
N TRP A 58 10.82 -3.66 6.10
CA TRP A 58 9.54 -4.28 5.76
C TRP A 58 9.70 -5.34 4.68
N ARG A 59 8.77 -6.30 4.66
CA ARG A 59 8.64 -7.31 3.61
C ARG A 59 7.24 -7.27 3.04
N GLY A 60 7.13 -6.83 1.79
CA GLY A 60 5.87 -6.65 1.07
C GLY A 60 5.73 -5.26 0.47
N CYS A 61 4.48 -4.84 0.26
CA CYS A 61 4.18 -3.60 -0.44
C CYS A 61 4.24 -2.39 0.53
N TYR A 62 5.09 -1.41 0.24
CA TYR A 62 5.19 -0.17 1.03
C TYR A 62 3.89 0.64 0.98
N ALA A 63 3.28 0.80 -0.20
CA ALA A 63 2.03 1.55 -0.35
C ALA A 63 0.87 0.92 0.45
N ASN A 64 0.91 -0.39 0.69
CA ASN A 64 -0.03 -1.05 1.60
C ASN A 64 0.12 -0.55 3.05
N VAL A 65 1.35 -0.34 3.52
CA VAL A 65 1.63 0.21 4.86
C VAL A 65 1.19 1.67 4.96
N VAL A 66 1.34 2.44 3.88
CA VAL A 66 0.83 3.82 3.80
C VAL A 66 -0.70 3.88 3.81
N GLY A 67 -1.37 2.82 3.35
CA GLY A 67 -2.83 2.66 3.46
C GLY A 67 -3.55 2.30 2.16
N LEU A 68 -2.86 2.29 1.01
CA LEU A 68 -3.45 1.91 -0.27
C LEU A 68 -2.53 0.99 -1.08
N PRO A 69 -2.83 -0.33 -1.16
CA PRO A 69 -2.02 -1.27 -1.93
C PRO A 69 -2.26 -1.11 -3.44
N LEU A 70 -1.59 -0.14 -4.07
CA LEU A 70 -1.81 0.24 -5.48
C LEU A 70 -1.75 -0.92 -6.48
N CYS A 71 -0.82 -1.86 -6.33
CA CYS A 71 -0.73 -3.02 -7.22
C CYS A 71 -1.94 -3.97 -7.09
N HIS A 72 -2.53 -4.08 -5.90
CA HIS A 72 -3.75 -4.85 -5.67
C HIS A 72 -4.97 -4.12 -6.25
N LEU A 73 -5.04 -2.79 -6.08
CA LEU A 73 -6.06 -1.97 -6.73
C LEU A 73 -6.01 -2.13 -8.25
N VAL A 74 -4.83 -2.10 -8.86
CA VAL A 74 -4.67 -2.35 -10.31
C VAL A 74 -5.21 -3.73 -10.71
N ARG A 75 -4.94 -4.79 -9.92
CA ARG A 75 -5.52 -6.11 -10.16
C ARG A 75 -7.05 -6.09 -10.14
N ALA A 76 -7.64 -5.41 -9.16
CA ALA A 76 -9.09 -5.26 -9.08
C ALA A 76 -9.65 -4.47 -10.28
N LEU A 77 -9.04 -3.34 -10.66
CA LEU A 77 -9.45 -2.50 -11.79
C LEU A 77 -9.38 -3.25 -13.13
N ARG A 78 -8.39 -4.13 -13.32
CA ARG A 78 -8.29 -4.98 -14.51
C ARG A 78 -9.50 -5.90 -14.69
N VAL A 79 -10.10 -6.39 -13.60
CA VAL A 79 -11.35 -7.20 -13.68
C VAL A 79 -12.50 -6.37 -14.25
N TRP A 80 -12.50 -5.07 -13.98
CA TRP A 80 -13.48 -4.10 -14.44
C TRP A 80 -13.13 -3.48 -15.80
N ARG A 81 -11.99 -3.88 -16.39
CA ARG A 81 -11.45 -3.31 -17.63
C ARG A 81 -11.20 -1.80 -17.54
N VAL A 82 -10.98 -1.29 -16.32
CA VAL A 82 -10.58 0.10 -16.09
C VAL A 82 -9.06 0.14 -16.13
N VAL A 83 -8.52 0.98 -17.00
CA VAL A 83 -7.07 1.21 -17.13
C VAL A 83 -6.73 2.53 -16.43
N PRO A 84 -5.88 2.49 -15.39
CA PRO A 84 -5.40 3.72 -14.77
C PRO A 84 -4.68 4.62 -15.80
N PRO A 85 -4.81 5.96 -15.72
CA PRO A 85 -4.09 6.86 -16.63
C PRO A 85 -2.58 6.62 -16.67
N ALA A 86 -1.99 6.29 -15.51
CA ALA A 86 -0.57 5.95 -15.40
C ALA A 86 -0.18 4.71 -16.24
N ASP A 87 -1.12 3.78 -16.46
CA ASP A 87 -0.91 2.60 -17.32
C ASP A 87 -1.28 2.89 -18.79
N ALA A 88 -2.07 3.93 -19.07
CA ALA A 88 -2.52 4.29 -20.42
C ALA A 88 -1.47 5.08 -21.22
N CYS A 89 -0.72 5.98 -20.57
CA CYS A 89 0.34 6.80 -21.22
C CYS A 89 1.70 6.08 -21.33
N SER A 90 1.74 4.79 -21.02
CA SER A 90 2.97 4.04 -20.84
C SER A 90 3.49 3.51 -22.19
N GLU A 91 4.12 4.38 -22.99
CA GLU A 91 4.93 3.96 -24.15
C GLU A 91 6.19 3.18 -23.74
N GLN A 92 6.61 3.24 -22.46
CA GLN A 92 7.77 2.52 -21.92
C GLN A 92 7.48 1.63 -20.68
N GLY A 93 6.25 1.17 -20.46
CA GLY A 93 5.96 0.14 -19.44
C GLY A 93 6.14 0.58 -17.97
N ARG A 94 6.14 1.89 -17.69
CA ARG A 94 6.35 2.47 -16.35
C ARG A 94 5.04 2.81 -15.65
N GLY A 95 4.07 1.90 -15.67
CA GLY A 95 2.71 2.08 -15.15
C GLY A 95 2.59 2.50 -13.67
N VAL A 96 1.46 2.19 -13.05
CA VAL A 96 1.19 2.47 -11.62
C VAL A 96 2.36 2.12 -10.68
N PRO A 97 3.12 1.01 -10.84
CA PRO A 97 4.28 0.73 -10.01
C PRO A 97 5.41 1.76 -10.10
N ALA A 98 5.66 2.38 -11.26
CA ALA A 98 6.70 3.39 -11.36
C ALA A 98 6.21 4.72 -10.76
N ALA A 99 4.97 5.11 -11.03
CA ALA A 99 4.34 6.27 -10.40
C ALA A 99 4.36 6.17 -8.86
N CYS A 100 4.05 4.98 -8.32
CA CYS A 100 4.15 4.70 -6.89
C CYS A 100 5.57 4.93 -6.35
N GLN A 101 6.60 4.44 -7.04
CA GLN A 101 8.00 4.58 -6.60
C GLN A 101 8.45 6.05 -6.65
N THR A 102 8.08 6.78 -7.70
CA THR A 102 8.35 8.22 -7.80
C THR A 102 7.66 9.00 -6.68
N HIS A 103 6.39 8.71 -6.39
CA HIS A 103 5.64 9.42 -5.36
C HIS A 103 6.13 9.12 -3.94
N THR A 104 6.45 7.86 -3.65
CA THR A 104 6.86 7.44 -2.30
C THR A 104 8.36 7.60 -2.05
N GLY A 105 9.16 7.77 -3.10
CA GLY A 105 10.63 7.70 -3.04
C GLY A 105 11.16 6.30 -2.72
N GLN A 106 10.30 5.28 -2.59
CA GLN A 106 10.69 3.93 -2.21
C GLN A 106 10.89 3.05 -3.43
N ARG A 107 12.00 2.30 -3.46
CA ARG A 107 12.22 1.29 -4.50
C ARG A 107 11.34 0.07 -4.22
N CYS A 108 10.52 -0.32 -5.19
CA CYS A 108 9.62 -1.46 -5.07
C CYS A 108 10.19 -2.70 -5.76
N THR A 109 10.36 -3.80 -5.01
CA THR A 109 10.85 -5.08 -5.54
C THR A 109 9.72 -6.10 -5.76
N VAL A 110 8.58 -5.93 -5.09
CA VAL A 110 7.49 -6.92 -5.06
C VAL A 110 6.39 -6.68 -6.11
N PHE A 111 6.42 -5.56 -6.85
CA PHE A 111 5.30 -5.20 -7.73
C PHE A 111 5.06 -6.21 -8.85
N ARG A 112 6.13 -6.81 -9.39
CA ARG A 112 6.02 -7.81 -10.47
C ARG A 112 5.28 -9.05 -9.98
N ASP A 113 5.67 -9.55 -8.81
CA ASP A 113 5.05 -10.72 -8.19
C ASP A 113 3.59 -10.45 -7.87
N ILE A 114 3.28 -9.30 -7.26
CA ILE A 114 1.90 -8.92 -6.93
C ILE A 114 1.05 -8.85 -8.20
N LEU A 115 1.53 -8.21 -9.27
CA LEU A 115 0.77 -8.01 -10.51
C LEU A 115 0.65 -9.27 -11.38
N ALA A 116 1.52 -10.26 -11.19
CA ALA A 116 1.46 -11.55 -11.86
C ALA A 116 0.30 -12.44 -11.32
N VAL A 117 -0.12 -12.23 -10.08
CA VAL A 117 -1.23 -12.96 -9.46
C VAL A 117 -2.55 -12.52 -10.09
N ARG A 118 -3.45 -13.49 -10.36
CA ARG A 118 -4.80 -13.18 -10.85
C ARG A 118 -5.67 -12.60 -9.75
N ALA A 119 -6.55 -11.67 -10.08
CA ALA A 119 -7.43 -11.06 -9.09
C ALA A 119 -8.39 -12.09 -8.47
N SER A 120 -8.59 -12.02 -7.15
CA SER A 120 -9.52 -12.88 -6.43
C SER A 120 -10.95 -12.42 -6.71
N ARG A 121 -11.80 -13.33 -7.23
CA ARG A 121 -13.22 -13.05 -7.45
C ARG A 121 -14.01 -13.52 -6.25
N HIS A 122 -14.67 -12.61 -5.53
CA HIS A 122 -15.70 -12.98 -4.56
C HIS A 122 -17.06 -12.67 -5.19
N SER A 123 -17.75 -13.71 -5.65
CA SER A 123 -19.16 -13.59 -6.06
C SER A 123 -19.99 -13.65 -4.78
N SER A 124 -20.41 -12.50 -4.26
CA SER A 124 -21.50 -12.46 -3.29
C SER A 124 -22.73 -13.09 -3.96
N ARG A 125 -23.03 -14.35 -3.61
CA ARG A 125 -24.33 -14.95 -3.87
C ARG A 125 -25.31 -14.23 -2.95
N ARG A 126 -26.30 -13.57 -3.56
CA ARG A 126 -27.49 -13.10 -2.87
C ARG A 126 -28.21 -14.25 -2.20
#